data_AF-A0A9P0IRF6-F1
#
_entry.id   AF-A0A9P0IRF6-F1
#
_cell.length_a   1.000
_cell.length_b   1.000
_cell.length_c   1.000
_cell.angle_alpha   90.00
_cell.angle_beta   90.00
_cell.angle_gamma   90.00
#
_symmetry.space_group_name_H-M   'P 1'
#
loop_
_entity.id
_entity.type
_entity.pdbx_description
1 polymer ?
#
loop_
_entity_poly.entity_id
_entity_poly.type
_entity_poly.pdbx_seq_one_letter_code
_entity_poly.pdbx_strand_id
1 'polypeptide(L)'
;MGKLIQSELSVLESQPVHEFELLEDVKNHYAVRITFGMQITADVDIQWDTILSGRKLYIQVADAQRPVGSKEGFLAMLEYAEEYLNVSHIIVCFAKNHPERNVLVRGFMFLGFSLQPPGLNKIVPHAAIDNYNHYMVYDVES
;
A
#
# COMPACT_ATOMS: atom_id res chain seq x y z
N MET A 1 -13.62 -19.18 3.81
CA MET A 1 -14.19 -18.16 4.70
C MET A 1 -13.05 -17.70 5.60
N GLY A 2 -12.14 -16.91 5.04
CA GLY A 2 -10.91 -16.50 5.71
C GLY A 2 -11.25 -15.44 6.75
N LYS A 3 -10.92 -15.72 8.00
CA LYS A 3 -11.04 -14.78 9.10
C LYS A 3 -9.76 -13.94 9.08
N LEU A 4 -9.86 -12.61 9.16
CA LEU A 4 -8.69 -11.78 9.46
C LEU A 4 -8.17 -12.21 10.83
N ILE A 5 -7.12 -13.01 10.85
CA ILE A 5 -6.38 -13.32 12.06
C ILE A 5 -5.33 -12.22 12.14
N GLN A 6 -5.65 -11.17 12.90
CA GLN A 6 -4.71 -10.20 13.45
C GLN A 6 -3.81 -9.49 12.43
N SER A 7 -3.88 -8.16 12.39
CA SER A 7 -2.94 -7.32 11.64
C SER A 7 -1.49 -7.64 12.04
N GLU A 8 -0.81 -8.52 11.30
CA GLU A 8 0.61 -8.79 11.47
C GLU A 8 1.38 -7.65 10.81
N LEU A 9 1.71 -6.63 11.59
CA LEU A 9 2.43 -5.45 11.15
C LEU A 9 3.90 -5.56 11.58
N SER A 10 4.84 -5.63 10.62
CA SER A 10 6.27 -5.80 10.91
C SER A 10 7.13 -4.59 10.51
N VAL A 11 7.64 -3.85 11.49
CA VAL A 11 8.65 -2.81 11.24
C VAL A 11 10.03 -3.45 11.42
N LEU A 12 10.64 -3.97 10.35
CA LEU A 12 12.10 -4.20 10.28
C LEU A 12 12.63 -5.10 11.44
N GLU A 13 12.49 -6.42 11.30
CA GLU A 13 12.94 -7.40 12.33
C GLU A 13 12.41 -7.13 13.77
N SER A 14 11.23 -6.54 13.90
CA SER A 14 10.57 -6.34 15.21
C SER A 14 9.30 -7.18 15.35
N GLN A 15 8.96 -7.49 16.61
CA GLN A 15 7.70 -8.16 16.96
C GLN A 15 6.48 -7.34 16.49
N PRO A 16 5.32 -7.99 16.25
CA PRO A 16 4.08 -7.29 15.94
C PRO A 16 3.81 -6.18 16.94
N VAL A 17 3.69 -4.96 16.45
CA VAL A 17 3.49 -3.75 17.27
C VAL A 17 1.99 -3.57 17.51
N HIS A 18 1.60 -3.19 18.73
CA HIS A 18 0.19 -2.92 19.03
C HIS A 18 -0.30 -1.66 18.30
N GLU A 19 -1.56 -1.64 17.88
CA GLU A 19 -2.18 -0.52 17.15
C GLU A 19 -1.96 0.84 17.84
N PHE A 20 -2.07 0.89 19.17
CA PHE A 20 -1.84 2.11 19.93
C PHE A 20 -0.41 2.67 19.74
N GLU A 21 0.60 1.80 19.79
CA GLU A 21 2.01 2.16 19.63
C GLU A 21 2.30 2.60 18.19
N LEU A 22 1.70 1.92 17.20
CA LEU A 22 1.74 2.35 15.80
C LEU A 22 1.16 3.76 15.62
N LEU A 23 -0.02 4.03 16.19
CA LEU A 23 -0.67 5.33 16.07
C LEU A 23 0.12 6.44 16.80
N GLU A 24 0.84 6.11 17.87
CA GLU A 24 1.79 7.03 18.49
C GLU A 24 2.99 7.32 17.61
N ASP A 25 3.59 6.29 17.02
CA ASP A 25 4.73 6.45 16.11
C ASP A 25 4.38 7.28 14.87
N VAL A 26 3.21 7.05 14.29
CA VAL A 26 2.68 7.82 13.16
C VAL A 26 2.49 9.30 13.51
N LYS A 27 2.12 9.61 14.76
CA LYS A 27 2.00 11.01 15.23
C LYS A 27 3.36 11.67 15.45
N ASN A 28 4.37 10.89 15.83
CA ASN A 28 5.67 11.40 16.25
C ASN A 28 6.71 11.47 15.12
N HIS A 29 6.48 10.82 13.98
CA HIS A 29 7.43 10.74 12.88
C HIS A 29 6.92 11.38 11.59
N TYR A 30 7.85 11.90 10.78
CA TYR A 30 7.53 12.50 9.48
C TYR A 30 7.14 11.45 8.42
N ALA A 31 7.67 10.23 8.56
CA ALA A 31 7.32 9.06 7.77
C ALA A 31 7.55 7.80 8.60
N VAL A 32 6.62 6.84 8.54
CA VAL A 32 6.69 5.55 9.21
C VAL A 32 6.56 4.45 8.16
N ARG A 33 7.43 3.44 8.22
CA ARG A 33 7.30 2.24 7.39
C ARG A 33 6.33 1.29 8.07
N ILE A 34 5.34 0.81 7.33
CA ILE A 34 4.33 -0.14 7.82
C ILE A 34 4.34 -1.33 6.87
N THR A 35 4.56 -2.55 7.39
CA THR A 35 4.51 -3.76 6.57
C THR A 35 3.26 -4.55 6.93
N PHE A 36 2.34 -4.75 5.99
CA PHE A 36 1.10 -5.50 6.23
C PHE A 36 1.28 -6.97 5.86
N GLY A 37 1.27 -7.85 6.85
CA GLY A 37 1.28 -9.30 6.68
C GLY A 37 -0.12 -9.89 6.58
N MET A 38 -0.31 -10.84 5.67
CA MET A 38 -1.48 -11.69 5.58
C MET A 38 -1.09 -13.14 5.32
N GLN A 39 -1.50 -14.02 6.23
CA GLN A 39 -1.42 -15.46 6.03
C GLN A 39 -2.63 -15.96 5.22
N ILE A 40 -2.37 -16.51 4.02
CA ILE A 40 -3.40 -17.05 3.12
C ILE A 40 -3.59 -18.55 3.38
N THR A 41 -2.49 -19.27 3.54
CA THR A 41 -2.45 -20.67 3.97
C THR A 41 -1.31 -20.85 4.97
N ALA A 42 -1.20 -22.02 5.60
CA ALA A 42 -0.15 -22.29 6.58
C ALA A 42 1.29 -22.08 6.05
N ASP A 43 1.47 -22.09 4.72
CA ASP A 43 2.78 -21.97 4.05
C ASP A 43 2.88 -20.75 3.12
N VAL A 44 1.84 -19.91 3.05
CA VAL A 44 1.79 -18.75 2.14
C VAL A 44 1.42 -17.50 2.91
N ASP A 45 2.44 -16.66 3.12
CA ASP A 45 2.31 -15.31 3.66
C ASP A 45 2.56 -14.27 2.56
N ILE A 46 1.71 -13.24 2.52
CA ILE A 46 1.90 -12.07 1.67
C ILE A 46 2.24 -10.89 2.58
N GLN A 47 3.26 -10.11 2.22
CA GLN A 47 3.67 -8.92 2.96
C GLN A 47 3.70 -7.69 2.07
N TRP A 48 2.96 -6.65 2.41
CA TRP A 48 2.97 -5.38 1.68
C TRP A 48 3.83 -4.37 2.40
N ASP A 49 4.94 -3.99 1.79
CA ASP A 49 5.76 -2.90 2.30
C ASP A 49 5.18 -1.55 1.91
N THR A 50 4.93 -0.73 2.93
CA THR A 50 4.32 0.59 2.75
C THR A 50 5.05 1.65 3.55
N ILE A 51 4.88 2.91 3.14
CA ILE A 51 5.35 4.08 3.88
C ILE A 51 4.16 5.00 4.08
N LEU A 52 3.85 5.32 5.33
CA LEU A 52 2.90 6.36 5.69
C LEU A 52 3.65 7.66 5.94
N SER A 53 3.30 8.72 5.21
CA SER A 53 3.83 10.07 5.43
C SER A 53 2.70 11.10 5.38
N GLY A 54 2.50 11.81 6.49
CA GLY A 54 1.29 12.60 6.68
C GLY A 54 0.03 11.74 6.55
N ARG A 55 -0.90 12.14 5.69
CA ARG A 55 -2.12 11.37 5.36
C ARG A 55 -1.99 10.62 4.03
N LYS A 56 -0.79 10.20 3.64
CA LYS A 56 -0.54 9.52 2.37
C LYS A 56 0.14 8.18 2.60
N LEU A 57 -0.48 7.10 2.15
CA LEU A 57 0.10 5.76 2.20
C LEU A 57 0.71 5.42 0.84
N TYR A 58 2.00 5.12 0.81
CA TYR A 58 2.72 4.68 -0.37
C TYR A 58 2.92 3.18 -0.32
N ILE A 59 2.50 2.46 -1.35
CA ILE A 59 2.56 0.99 -1.44
C ILE A 59 3.41 0.62 -2.64
N GLN A 60 4.47 -0.17 -2.41
CA GLN A 60 5.27 -0.72 -3.49
C GLN A 60 4.73 -2.09 -3.89
N VAL A 61 4.31 -2.24 -5.14
CA VAL A 61 3.90 -3.55 -5.69
C VAL A 61 5.14 -4.27 -6.20
N ALA A 62 5.53 -5.34 -5.52
CA ALA A 62 6.67 -6.17 -5.92
C ALA A 62 6.30 -7.13 -7.05
N ASP A 63 7.27 -7.46 -7.92
CA ASP A 63 7.10 -8.34 -9.09
C ASP A 63 6.56 -9.74 -8.72
N ALA A 64 6.79 -10.20 -7.50
CA ALA A 64 6.37 -11.51 -7.00
C ALA A 64 4.93 -11.54 -6.44
N GLN A 65 4.29 -10.38 -6.23
CA GLN A 65 2.97 -10.31 -5.62
C GLN A 65 1.88 -10.32 -6.70
N ARG A 66 1.42 -11.53 -7.03
CA ARG A 66 0.30 -11.72 -7.95
C ARG A 66 -1.02 -11.23 -7.32
N PRO A 67 -1.78 -10.35 -7.99
CA PRO A 67 -3.06 -9.82 -7.49
C PRO A 67 -4.18 -10.85 -7.26
N VAL A 68 -4.04 -12.08 -7.75
CA VAL A 68 -5.19 -13.00 -7.91
C VAL A 68 -5.51 -13.77 -6.61
N GLY A 69 -4.53 -13.98 -5.73
CA GLY A 69 -4.75 -14.52 -4.38
C GLY A 69 -4.72 -13.45 -3.28
N SER A 70 -4.35 -12.22 -3.63
CA SER A 70 -4.08 -11.14 -2.70
C SER A 70 -5.15 -10.04 -2.70
N LYS A 71 -6.23 -10.19 -3.48
CA LYS A 71 -7.22 -9.11 -3.66
C LYS A 71 -7.94 -8.78 -2.36
N GLU A 72 -8.45 -9.78 -1.67
CA GLU A 72 -9.18 -9.62 -0.41
C GLU A 72 -8.26 -9.02 0.66
N GLY A 73 -6.99 -9.43 0.70
CA GLY A 73 -6.01 -8.86 1.61
C GLY A 73 -5.61 -7.44 1.28
N PHE A 74 -5.49 -7.13 -0.01
CA PHE A 74 -5.24 -5.78 -0.46
C PHE A 74 -6.42 -4.86 -0.12
N LEU A 75 -7.67 -5.31 -0.35
CA LEU A 75 -8.87 -4.57 0.03
C LEU A 75 -8.94 -4.32 1.53
N ALA A 76 -8.70 -5.34 2.36
CA ALA A 76 -8.68 -5.19 3.81
C ALA A 76 -7.59 -4.20 4.27
N MET A 77 -6.45 -4.15 3.59
CA MET A 77 -5.41 -3.14 3.84
C MET A 77 -5.87 -1.73 3.46
N LEU A 78 -6.58 -1.56 2.34
CA LEU A 78 -7.15 -0.26 1.95
C LEU A 78 -8.16 0.20 3.01
N GLU A 79 -9.11 -0.66 3.38
CA GLU A 79 -10.10 -0.40 4.43
C GLU A 79 -9.41 0.00 5.75
N TYR A 80 -8.37 -0.72 6.16
CA TYR A 80 -7.62 -0.40 7.37
C TYR A 80 -6.94 0.98 7.29
N ALA A 81 -6.34 1.29 6.14
CA ALA A 81 -5.67 2.57 5.94
C ALA A 81 -6.67 3.74 5.97
N GLU A 82 -7.86 3.55 5.42
CA GLU A 82 -8.94 4.54 5.40
C GLU A 82 -9.52 4.75 6.80
N GLU A 83 -9.98 3.68 7.46
CA GLU A 83 -10.70 3.76 8.73
C GLU A 83 -9.80 4.10 9.92
N TYR A 84 -8.60 3.50 10.00
CA TYR A 84 -7.78 3.55 11.22
C TYR A 84 -6.56 4.45 11.08
N LEU A 85 -5.91 4.48 9.90
CA LEU A 85 -4.77 5.37 9.65
C LEU A 85 -5.22 6.77 9.17
N ASN A 86 -6.51 6.96 8.90
CA ASN A 86 -7.12 8.22 8.48
C ASN A 86 -6.39 8.87 7.29
N VAL A 87 -5.99 8.02 6.33
CA VAL A 87 -5.29 8.47 5.13
C VAL A 87 -6.25 9.19 4.18
N SER A 88 -5.69 10.10 3.39
CA SER A 88 -6.39 10.87 2.35
C SER A 88 -6.11 10.37 0.96
N HIS A 89 -4.93 9.79 0.77
CA HIS A 89 -4.49 9.30 -0.53
C HIS A 89 -3.74 8.00 -0.31
N ILE A 90 -4.04 7.02 -1.16
CA ILE A 90 -3.29 5.78 -1.26
C ILE A 90 -2.60 5.78 -2.62
N ILE A 91 -1.28 5.61 -2.61
CA ILE A 91 -0.44 5.71 -3.79
C ILE A 91 0.21 4.35 -4.00
N VAL A 92 -0.11 3.69 -5.11
CA VAL A 92 0.58 2.46 -5.53
C VAL A 92 1.68 2.82 -6.53
N CYS A 93 2.85 2.20 -6.37
CA CYS A 93 3.93 2.29 -7.33
C CYS A 93 4.44 0.91 -7.77
N PHE A 94 4.76 0.79 -9.06
CA PHE A 94 5.32 -0.42 -9.66
C PHE A 94 6.18 -0.09 -10.87
N ALA A 95 7.12 -0.97 -11.21
CA ALA A 95 8.06 -0.73 -12.28
C ALA A 95 7.37 -0.56 -13.65
N LYS A 96 7.82 0.39 -14.48
CA LYS A 96 7.26 0.63 -15.82
C LYS A 96 7.45 -0.55 -16.78
N ASN A 97 8.49 -1.33 -16.54
CA ASN A 97 8.81 -2.55 -17.27
C ASN A 97 8.21 -3.82 -16.63
N HIS A 98 7.34 -3.69 -15.63
CA HIS A 98 6.66 -4.83 -15.02
C HIS A 98 5.94 -5.66 -16.10
N PRO A 99 6.16 -7.00 -16.17
CA PRO A 99 5.65 -7.83 -17.27
C PRO A 99 4.12 -7.79 -17.38
N GLU A 100 3.43 -7.65 -16.24
CA GLU A 100 1.97 -7.58 -16.17
C GLU A 100 1.42 -6.15 -15.99
N ARG A 101 2.19 -5.11 -16.33
CA ARG A 101 1.83 -3.69 -16.14
C ARG A 101 0.39 -3.37 -16.55
N ASN A 102 -0.03 -3.82 -17.74
CA ASN A 102 -1.36 -3.52 -18.26
C ASN A 102 -2.49 -4.18 -17.43
N VAL A 103 -2.22 -5.33 -16.81
CA VAL A 103 -3.18 -6.00 -15.91
C VAL A 103 -3.26 -5.25 -14.59
N LEU A 104 -2.13 -4.86 -14.02
CA LEU A 104 -2.06 -4.04 -12.79
C LEU A 104 -2.81 -2.72 -12.96
N VAL A 105 -2.51 -1.95 -14.01
CA VAL A 105 -3.17 -0.67 -14.28
C VAL A 105 -4.69 -0.85 -14.36
N ARG A 106 -5.18 -1.83 -15.11
CA ARG A 106 -6.62 -2.08 -15.21
C ARG A 106 -7.21 -2.50 -13.87
N GLY A 107 -6.54 -3.38 -13.13
CA GLY A 107 -6.98 -3.84 -11.82
C GLY A 107 -7.14 -2.68 -10.83
N PHE A 108 -6.14 -1.80 -10.74
CA PHE A 108 -6.20 -0.62 -9.88
C PHE A 108 -7.25 0.40 -10.36
N MET A 109 -7.44 0.59 -11.66
CA MET A 109 -8.53 1.43 -12.18
C MET A 109 -9.91 0.90 -11.77
N PHE A 110 -10.12 -0.43 -11.76
CA PHE A 110 -11.36 -1.02 -11.25
C PHE A 110 -11.59 -0.80 -9.75
N LEU A 111 -10.50 -0.61 -8.99
CA LEU A 111 -10.54 -0.26 -7.57
C LEU A 111 -10.67 1.25 -7.33
N GLY A 112 -10.77 2.07 -8.39
CA GLY A 112 -10.93 3.52 -8.28
C GLY A 112 -9.62 4.31 -8.34
N PHE A 113 -8.47 3.67 -8.55
CA PHE A 113 -7.21 4.39 -8.70
C PHE A 113 -7.11 5.09 -10.05
N SER A 114 -6.58 6.31 -10.04
CA SER A 114 -6.26 7.09 -11.23
C SER A 114 -4.77 7.07 -11.54
N LEU A 115 -4.42 6.83 -12.81
CA LEU A 115 -3.03 6.88 -13.27
C LEU A 115 -2.53 8.32 -13.23
N GLN A 116 -1.39 8.54 -12.58
CA GLN A 116 -0.80 9.87 -12.50
C GLN A 116 0.07 10.16 -13.73
N PRO A 117 -0.16 11.28 -14.44
CA PRO A 117 0.66 11.65 -15.58
C PRO A 117 2.10 12.01 -15.14
N PRO A 118 3.10 11.79 -16.01
CA PRO A 118 4.46 12.22 -15.75
C PRO A 118 4.51 13.77 -15.70
N GLY A 119 4.96 14.33 -14.58
CA GLY A 119 5.04 15.77 -14.35
C GLY A 119 4.98 16.15 -12.88
N LEU A 120 5.02 17.45 -12.59
CA LEU A 120 4.96 17.98 -11.22
C LEU A 120 3.62 17.62 -10.57
N ASN A 121 3.62 16.56 -9.77
CA ASN A 121 2.44 16.10 -9.06
C ASN A 121 2.54 16.49 -7.58
N LYS A 122 1.54 17.19 -7.06
CA LYS A 122 1.49 17.60 -5.64
C LYS A 122 1.34 16.42 -4.68
N ILE A 123 0.78 15.32 -5.16
CA ILE A 123 0.52 14.11 -4.37
C ILE A 123 1.77 13.23 -4.36
N VAL A 124 2.45 13.11 -5.50
CA VAL A 124 3.70 12.34 -5.67
C VAL A 124 4.81 13.23 -6.23
N PRO A 125 5.48 14.06 -5.40
CA PRO A 125 6.43 15.07 -5.88
C PRO A 125 7.60 14.51 -6.70
N HIS A 126 8.04 13.28 -6.37
CA HIS A 126 9.14 12.61 -7.04
C HIS A 126 8.73 11.87 -8.31
N ALA A 127 7.42 11.71 -8.61
CA ALA A 127 6.96 11.05 -9.83
C ALA A 127 7.39 11.77 -11.12
N ALA A 128 7.64 13.09 -11.04
CA ALA A 128 8.13 13.88 -12.16
C ALA A 128 9.55 13.49 -12.59
N ILE A 129 10.36 12.99 -11.65
CA ILE A 129 11.77 12.66 -11.86
C ILE A 129 12.03 11.15 -11.83
N ASP A 130 11.07 10.35 -11.35
CA ASP A 130 11.13 8.90 -11.39
C ASP A 130 10.76 8.37 -12.79
N ASN A 131 11.79 7.98 -13.53
CA ASN A 131 11.65 7.38 -14.84
C ASN A 131 11.36 5.88 -14.82
N TYR A 132 11.45 5.22 -13.66
CA TYR A 132 11.41 3.78 -13.51
C TYR A 132 10.06 3.26 -13.03
N ASN A 133 9.28 4.05 -12.29
CA ASN A 133 8.00 3.61 -11.72
C ASN A 133 6.76 4.28 -12.34
N HIS A 134 5.68 3.52 -12.44
CA HIS A 134 4.32 4.04 -12.58
C HIS A 134 3.75 4.34 -11.21
N TYR A 135 2.91 5.38 -11.14
CA TYR A 135 2.18 5.75 -9.94
C TYR A 135 0.70 5.82 -10.24
N MET A 136 -0.12 5.24 -9.37
CA MET A 136 -1.56 5.42 -9.39
C MET A 136 -2.03 5.86 -8.01
N VAL A 137 -3.04 6.72 -7.97
CA VAL A 137 -3.53 7.34 -6.74
C VAL A 137 -5.01 7.02 -6.57
N TYR A 138 -5.37 6.59 -5.38
CA TYR A 138 -6.74 6.51 -4.89
C TYR A 138 -6.96 7.64 -3.89
N ASP A 139 -7.97 8.46 -4.17
CA ASP A 139 -8.39 9.54 -3.29
C ASP A 139 -9.46 9.00 -2.34
N VAL A 140 -9.16 9.02 -1.04
CA VAL A 140 -10.11 8.53 -0.01
C VAL A 140 -11.16 9.61 0.18
N GLU A 141 -12.42 9.30 -0.14
CA GLU A 141 -13.54 10.20 0.11
C GLU A 141 -13.74 10.34 1.63
N SER A 142 -13.64 11.57 2.12
CA SER A 142 -13.81 11.94 3.53
C SER A 142 -15.24 12.35 3.88
#